data_AF-A0A3B9MX97-F1
#
_entry.id   AF-A0A3B9MX97-F1
#
_cell.length_a   1.000
_cell.length_b   1.000
_cell.length_c   1.000
_cell.angle_alpha   90.00
_cell.angle_beta   90.00
_cell.angle_gamma   90.00
#
_symmetry.space_group_name_H-M   'P 1'
#
loop_
_entity.id
_entity.type
_entity.pdbx_description
1 polymer ?
#
loop_
_entity_poly.entity_id
_entity_poly.type
_entity_poly.pdbx_seq_one_letter_code
_entity_poly.pdbx_strand_id
1 'polypeptide(L)'
;MNTLTILLEQTKTAAAIEIILLLLVAVIIGYVTAWLYYKSIYSKKIEILESENEELKRKTEGLKADKSNLQMLLLEKDNEVIHLNKEIKALKALNTESVQETDDLILINKETEQLLSERDEALAEIAKRKHLLNYNSFGKASDTEKDDLKMISGIGPFIEERLHALDIYTFKQISKFTKKDVETINLAIEYFSGRIERDEWVEQAKELVRTEKERIELLERIRAKKTRIYYDRIGLAKKEEADDLTVINGIGGWINEKLNVLDIYTYRQISKFNEEDIDIVTDAIEFFPGRIERDEWIYQAQELVRIEISKAELLKRISKMKNRIYYDRLGVANKQYANNLTLIKGISSWIEERLNLLDIFTYEQISKLTPEDVEIITEILEISEDRIEKENWVGQASELVKYQINKATV
;
A
#
# COMPACT_ATOMS: atom_id res chain seq x y z
N MET A 1 -31.32 -19.18 148.60
CA MET A 1 -31.99 -19.36 147.30
C MET A 1 -31.53 -20.71 146.74
N ASN A 2 -32.49 -21.55 146.31
CA ASN A 2 -32.34 -23.00 146.16
C ASN A 2 -31.28 -23.43 145.13
N THR A 3 -30.44 -24.39 145.51
CA THR A 3 -29.44 -25.06 144.66
C THR A 3 -30.02 -25.70 143.38
N LEU A 4 -31.34 -25.97 143.34
CA LEU A 4 -32.03 -26.52 142.18
C LEU A 4 -32.12 -25.57 140.97
N THR A 5 -32.23 -24.25 141.17
CA THR A 5 -32.40 -23.30 140.05
C THR A 5 -31.10 -23.04 139.30
N ILE A 6 -29.96 -23.04 139.99
CA ILE A 6 -28.63 -22.87 139.38
C ILE A 6 -28.29 -24.09 138.49
N LEU A 7 -28.65 -25.30 138.92
CA LEU A 7 -28.50 -26.52 138.14
C LEU A 7 -29.38 -26.52 136.87
N LEU A 8 -30.58 -25.93 136.92
CA LEU A 8 -31.51 -25.88 135.77
C LEU A 8 -31.11 -24.84 134.71
N GLU A 9 -30.49 -23.73 135.12
CA GLU A 9 -29.97 -22.69 134.21
C GLU A 9 -28.68 -23.15 133.50
N GLN A 10 -27.82 -23.88 134.23
CA GLN A 10 -26.61 -24.50 133.68
C GLN A 10 -26.94 -25.61 132.66
N THR A 11 -28.03 -26.36 132.84
CA THR A 11 -28.44 -27.40 131.87
C THR A 11 -29.05 -26.81 130.60
N LYS A 12 -29.80 -25.70 130.66
CA LYS A 12 -30.34 -25.00 129.48
C LYS A 12 -29.26 -24.34 128.64
N THR A 13 -28.28 -23.69 129.27
CA THR A 13 -27.14 -23.07 128.58
C THR A 13 -26.22 -24.12 127.96
N ALA A 14 -26.00 -25.25 128.64
CA ALA A 14 -25.32 -26.40 128.06
C ALA A 14 -26.05 -26.93 126.82
N ALA A 15 -27.38 -27.12 126.90
CA ALA A 15 -28.18 -27.58 125.76
C ALA A 15 -28.17 -26.61 124.57
N ALA A 16 -28.17 -25.29 124.81
CA ALA A 16 -28.09 -24.28 123.75
C ALA A 16 -26.72 -24.28 123.04
N ILE A 17 -25.63 -24.41 123.79
CA ILE A 17 -24.27 -24.55 123.25
C ILE A 17 -24.16 -25.82 122.41
N GLU A 18 -24.77 -26.92 122.88
CA GLU A 18 -24.81 -28.20 122.17
C GLU A 18 -25.58 -28.11 120.84
N ILE A 19 -26.75 -27.44 120.83
CA ILE A 19 -27.51 -27.19 119.60
C ILE A 19 -26.72 -26.33 118.61
N ILE A 20 -26.03 -25.28 119.07
CA ILE A 20 -25.20 -24.43 118.20
C ILE A 20 -24.04 -25.25 117.63
N LEU A 21 -23.37 -26.07 118.44
CA LEU A 21 -22.33 -27.00 117.98
C LEU A 21 -22.86 -27.95 116.91
N LEU A 22 -24.05 -28.53 117.11
CA LEU A 22 -24.69 -29.42 116.14
C LEU A 22 -25.04 -28.69 114.83
N LEU A 23 -25.52 -27.45 114.89
CA LEU A 23 -25.78 -26.63 113.71
C LEU A 23 -24.50 -26.28 112.96
N LEU A 24 -23.42 -25.95 113.67
CA LEU A 24 -22.11 -25.66 113.09
C LEU A 24 -21.53 -26.89 112.40
N VAL A 25 -21.67 -28.08 113.02
CA VAL A 25 -21.30 -29.37 112.41
C VAL A 25 -22.15 -29.65 111.17
N ALA A 26 -23.46 -29.40 111.20
CA ALA A 26 -24.33 -29.58 110.04
C ALA A 26 -23.96 -28.66 108.87
N VAL A 27 -23.61 -27.39 109.14
CA VAL A 27 -23.12 -26.44 108.13
C VAL A 27 -21.79 -26.90 107.54
N ILE A 28 -20.85 -27.37 108.39
CA ILE A 28 -19.56 -27.90 107.93
C ILE A 28 -19.78 -29.14 107.05
N ILE A 29 -20.63 -30.08 107.47
CA ILE A 29 -20.95 -31.28 106.67
C ILE A 29 -21.59 -30.88 105.34
N GLY A 30 -22.54 -29.95 105.34
CA GLY A 30 -23.18 -29.45 104.11
C GLY A 30 -22.17 -28.79 103.16
N TYR A 31 -21.27 -27.97 103.69
CA TYR A 31 -20.21 -27.34 102.90
C TYR A 31 -19.22 -28.36 102.33
N VAL A 32 -18.75 -29.30 103.17
CA VAL A 32 -17.80 -30.34 102.77
C VAL A 32 -18.41 -31.29 101.75
N THR A 33 -19.68 -31.70 101.92
CA THR A 33 -20.38 -32.57 100.97
C THR A 33 -20.62 -31.87 99.63
N ALA A 34 -21.05 -30.60 99.64
CA ALA A 34 -21.18 -29.79 98.42
C ALA A 34 -19.83 -29.59 97.71
N TRP A 35 -18.76 -29.32 98.46
CA TRP A 35 -17.41 -29.19 97.92
C TRP A 35 -16.88 -30.50 97.34
N LEU A 36 -17.08 -31.64 98.02
CA LEU A 36 -16.70 -32.96 97.50
C LEU A 36 -17.49 -33.34 96.25
N TYR A 37 -18.79 -33.03 96.19
CA TYR A 37 -19.63 -33.27 95.02
C TYR A 37 -19.21 -32.38 93.84
N TYR A 38 -18.97 -31.09 94.07
CA TYR A 38 -18.39 -30.15 93.10
C TYR A 38 -17.04 -30.64 92.58
N LYS A 39 -16.15 -31.06 93.48
CA LYS A 39 -14.82 -31.55 93.14
C LYS A 39 -14.84 -32.91 92.42
N SER A 40 -15.74 -33.82 92.75
CA SER A 40 -15.73 -35.17 92.17
C SER A 40 -16.40 -35.25 90.80
N ILE A 41 -17.50 -34.50 90.61
CA ILE A 41 -18.35 -34.65 89.41
C ILE A 41 -18.27 -33.40 88.53
N TYR A 42 -18.47 -32.22 89.10
CA TYR A 42 -18.52 -30.99 88.30
C TYR A 42 -17.15 -30.55 87.82
N SER A 43 -16.08 -30.70 88.61
CA SER A 43 -14.73 -30.31 88.19
C SER A 43 -14.29 -31.02 86.91
N LYS A 44 -14.44 -32.36 86.84
CA LYS A 44 -14.09 -33.18 85.67
C LYS A 44 -14.95 -32.84 84.45
N LYS A 45 -16.25 -32.61 84.66
CA LYS A 45 -17.15 -32.25 83.57
C LYS A 45 -16.82 -30.86 83.01
N ILE A 46 -16.47 -29.91 83.88
CA ILE A 46 -15.99 -28.58 83.49
C ILE A 46 -14.68 -28.70 82.70
N GLU A 47 -13.71 -29.49 83.18
CA GLU A 47 -12.43 -29.71 82.50
C GLU A 47 -12.59 -30.32 81.10
N ILE A 48 -13.47 -31.32 80.95
CA ILE A 48 -13.79 -31.91 79.63
C ILE A 48 -14.44 -30.87 78.72
N LEU A 49 -15.43 -30.13 79.22
CA LEU A 49 -16.12 -29.09 78.44
C LEU A 49 -15.17 -27.95 78.05
N GLU A 50 -14.24 -27.56 78.92
CA GLU A 50 -13.19 -26.58 78.63
C GLU A 50 -12.24 -27.10 77.55
N SER A 51 -11.82 -28.37 77.63
CA SER A 51 -11.01 -29.01 76.59
C SER A 51 -11.73 -29.09 75.24
N GLU A 52 -13.01 -29.50 75.22
CA GLU A 52 -13.83 -29.53 74.00
C GLU A 52 -14.00 -28.12 73.41
N ASN A 53 -14.21 -27.12 74.27
CA ASN A 53 -14.34 -25.73 73.84
C ASN A 53 -13.03 -25.19 73.24
N GLU A 54 -11.88 -25.52 73.84
CA GLU A 54 -10.57 -25.19 73.28
C GLU A 54 -10.29 -25.91 71.95
N GLU A 55 -10.70 -27.17 71.80
CA GLU A 55 -10.59 -27.89 70.53
C GLU A 55 -11.48 -27.26 69.44
N LEU A 56 -12.75 -26.96 69.77
CA LEU A 56 -13.68 -26.29 68.86
C LEU A 56 -13.16 -24.90 68.46
N LYS A 57 -12.57 -24.16 69.39
CA LYS A 57 -11.95 -22.86 69.11
C LYS A 57 -10.80 -22.99 68.11
N ARG A 58 -9.89 -23.95 68.30
CA ARG A 58 -8.81 -24.24 67.34
C ARG A 58 -9.34 -24.63 65.96
N LYS A 59 -10.38 -25.47 65.89
CA LYS A 59 -11.03 -25.83 64.62
C LYS A 59 -11.63 -24.61 63.94
N THR A 60 -12.28 -23.74 64.71
CA THR A 60 -12.89 -22.51 64.19
C THR A 60 -11.84 -21.54 63.64
N GLU A 61 -10.71 -21.40 64.33
CA GLU A 61 -9.56 -20.61 63.87
C GLU A 61 -8.92 -21.20 62.60
N GLY A 62 -8.75 -22.52 62.53
CA GLY A 62 -8.26 -23.22 61.34
C GLY A 62 -9.17 -23.02 60.13
N LEU A 63 -10.48 -23.23 60.29
CA LEU A 63 -11.48 -22.99 59.23
C LEU A 63 -11.51 -21.53 58.78
N LYS A 64 -11.27 -20.58 59.69
CA LYS A 64 -11.18 -19.15 59.36
C LYS A 64 -9.94 -18.84 58.51
N ALA A 65 -8.81 -19.46 58.83
CA ALA A 65 -7.58 -19.34 58.03
C ALA A 65 -7.77 -19.96 56.63
N ASP A 66 -8.36 -21.15 56.55
CA ASP A 66 -8.65 -21.82 55.27
C ASP A 66 -9.60 -20.99 54.41
N LYS A 67 -10.66 -20.42 55.01
CA LYS A 67 -11.56 -19.50 54.32
C LYS A 67 -10.82 -18.29 53.76
N SER A 68 -9.90 -17.70 54.53
CA SER A 68 -9.10 -16.56 54.08
C SER A 68 -8.19 -16.94 52.91
N ASN A 69 -7.54 -18.10 52.97
CA ASN A 69 -6.69 -18.60 51.89
C ASN A 69 -7.49 -18.86 50.61
N LEU A 70 -8.66 -19.47 50.73
CA LEU A 70 -9.56 -19.70 49.59
C LEU A 70 -10.06 -18.39 48.98
N GLN A 71 -10.32 -17.36 49.79
CA GLN A 71 -10.68 -16.03 49.29
C GLN A 71 -9.54 -15.38 48.50
N MET A 72 -8.29 -15.53 48.95
CA MET A 72 -7.13 -15.04 48.22
C MET A 72 -6.93 -15.77 46.89
N LEU A 73 -7.08 -17.11 46.90
CA LEU A 73 -6.98 -17.92 45.68
C LEU A 73 -8.10 -17.58 44.68
N LEU A 74 -9.31 -17.32 45.18
CA LEU A 74 -10.42 -16.88 44.33
C LEU A 74 -10.10 -15.54 43.67
N LEU A 75 -9.57 -14.57 44.42
CA LEU A 75 -9.17 -13.27 43.89
C LEU A 75 -8.06 -13.39 42.83
N GLU A 76 -7.08 -14.26 43.05
CA GLU A 76 -6.03 -14.56 42.07
C GLU A 76 -6.63 -15.13 40.77
N LYS A 77 -7.55 -16.09 40.89
CA LYS A 77 -8.24 -16.69 39.74
C LYS A 77 -9.14 -15.70 39.01
N ASP A 78 -9.81 -14.80 39.73
CA ASP A 78 -10.60 -13.73 39.12
C ASP A 78 -9.71 -12.78 38.30
N ASN A 79 -8.52 -12.44 38.79
CA ASN A 79 -7.55 -11.63 38.04
C ASN A 79 -7.04 -12.35 36.78
N GLU A 80 -6.77 -13.65 36.87
CA GLU A 80 -6.36 -14.47 35.72
C GLU A 80 -7.46 -14.50 34.65
N VAL A 81 -8.73 -14.67 35.06
CA VAL A 81 -9.89 -14.60 34.15
C VAL A 81 -10.00 -13.24 33.47
N ILE A 82 -9.78 -12.14 34.21
CA ILE A 82 -9.78 -10.78 33.63
C ILE A 82 -8.67 -10.63 32.58
N HIS A 83 -7.47 -11.14 32.87
CA HIS A 83 -6.34 -11.10 31.92
C HIS A 83 -6.63 -11.89 30.65
N LEU A 84 -7.05 -13.16 30.79
CA LEU A 84 -7.38 -14.03 29.65
C LEU A 84 -8.50 -13.43 28.79
N ASN A 85 -9.51 -12.81 29.40
CA ASN A 85 -10.57 -12.13 28.65
C ASN A 85 -10.06 -10.94 27.84
N LYS A 86 -9.06 -10.19 28.34
CA LYS A 86 -8.42 -9.11 27.57
C LYS A 86 -7.63 -9.67 26.38
N GLU A 87 -6.89 -10.75 26.60
CA GLU A 87 -6.12 -11.41 25.54
C GLU A 87 -7.02 -12.00 24.45
N ILE A 88 -8.10 -12.69 24.83
CA ILE A 88 -9.12 -13.18 23.89
C ILE A 88 -9.72 -12.02 23.08
N LYS A 89 -9.96 -10.87 23.70
CA LYS A 89 -10.48 -9.69 22.98
C LYS A 89 -9.47 -9.17 21.96
N ALA A 90 -8.18 -9.09 22.32
CA ALA A 90 -7.12 -8.66 21.41
C ALA A 90 -6.96 -9.64 20.23
N LEU A 91 -6.93 -10.95 20.51
CA LEU A 91 -6.83 -11.99 19.47
C LEU A 91 -8.04 -11.96 18.52
N LYS A 92 -9.25 -11.72 19.04
CA LYS A 92 -10.44 -11.55 18.19
C LYS A 92 -10.31 -10.36 17.25
N ALA A 93 -9.82 -9.22 17.74
CA ALA A 93 -9.62 -8.03 16.91
C ALA A 93 -8.58 -8.28 15.81
N LEU A 94 -7.45 -8.91 16.15
CA LEU A 94 -6.39 -9.24 15.19
C LEU A 94 -6.86 -10.28 14.16
N ASN A 95 -7.68 -11.25 14.56
CA ASN A 95 -8.29 -12.19 13.62
C ASN A 95 -9.28 -11.50 12.68
N THR A 96 -10.08 -10.53 13.16
CA THR A 96 -10.96 -9.74 12.29
C THR A 96 -10.16 -8.94 11.25
N GLU A 97 -9.05 -8.31 11.65
CA GLU A 97 -8.18 -7.57 10.74
C GLU A 97 -7.52 -8.50 9.69
N SER A 98 -7.03 -9.66 10.12
CA SER A 98 -6.47 -10.66 9.20
C SER A 98 -7.52 -11.19 8.21
N VAL A 99 -8.77 -11.39 8.64
CA VAL A 99 -9.86 -11.81 7.74
C VAL A 99 -10.17 -10.71 6.71
N GLN A 100 -10.21 -9.45 7.15
CA GLN A 100 -10.41 -8.30 6.27
C GLN A 100 -9.31 -8.23 5.19
N GLU A 101 -8.04 -8.37 5.59
CA GLU A 101 -6.90 -8.37 4.66
C GLU A 101 -6.99 -9.52 3.65
N THR A 102 -7.44 -10.71 4.08
CA THR A 102 -7.65 -11.83 3.15
C THR A 102 -8.78 -11.58 2.16
N ASP A 103 -9.87 -10.95 2.58
CA ASP A 103 -10.98 -10.61 1.70
C ASP A 103 -10.56 -9.57 0.65
N ASP A 104 -9.79 -8.55 1.05
CA ASP A 104 -9.23 -7.53 0.16
C ASP A 104 -8.28 -8.16 -0.88
N LEU A 105 -7.42 -9.11 -0.46
CA LEU A 105 -6.54 -9.84 -1.36
C LEU A 105 -7.31 -10.72 -2.36
N ILE A 106 -8.40 -11.36 -1.94
CA ILE A 106 -9.27 -12.15 -2.83
C ILE A 106 -9.88 -11.24 -3.90
N LEU A 107 -10.32 -10.04 -3.53
CA LEU A 107 -10.86 -9.07 -4.47
C LEU A 107 -9.81 -8.62 -5.49
N ILE A 108 -8.61 -8.24 -5.02
CA ILE A 108 -7.48 -7.82 -5.88
C ILE A 108 -7.10 -8.94 -6.86
N ASN A 109 -7.03 -10.19 -6.40
CA ASN A 109 -6.71 -11.32 -7.27
C ASN A 109 -7.77 -11.51 -8.34
N LYS A 110 -9.06 -11.41 -7.99
CA LYS A 110 -10.16 -11.51 -8.95
C LYS A 110 -10.12 -10.40 -10.00
N GLU A 111 -9.87 -9.16 -9.58
CA GLU A 111 -9.68 -8.04 -10.51
C GLU A 111 -8.48 -8.26 -11.44
N THR A 112 -7.38 -8.79 -10.90
CA THR A 112 -6.17 -9.10 -11.68
C THR A 112 -6.42 -10.21 -12.71
N GLU A 113 -7.13 -11.28 -12.32
CA GLU A 113 -7.53 -12.35 -13.23
C GLU A 113 -8.42 -11.83 -14.36
N GLN A 114 -9.38 -10.96 -14.04
CA GLN A 114 -10.22 -10.33 -15.05
C GLN A 114 -9.39 -9.48 -16.02
N LEU A 115 -8.49 -8.63 -15.51
CA LEU A 115 -7.62 -7.80 -16.34
C LEU A 115 -6.70 -8.65 -17.25
N LEU A 116 -6.19 -9.78 -16.76
CA LEU A 116 -5.40 -10.71 -17.56
C LEU A 116 -6.24 -11.35 -18.67
N SER A 117 -7.46 -11.76 -18.36
CA SER A 117 -8.40 -12.31 -19.37
C SER A 117 -8.70 -11.27 -20.45
N GLU A 118 -9.04 -10.04 -20.07
CA GLU A 118 -9.31 -8.93 -21.00
C GLU A 118 -8.08 -8.62 -21.86
N ARG A 119 -6.87 -8.66 -21.26
CA ARG A 119 -5.61 -8.47 -21.99
C ARG A 119 -5.42 -9.57 -23.04
N ASP A 120 -5.57 -10.83 -22.66
CA ASP A 120 -5.34 -11.96 -23.56
C ASP A 120 -6.37 -11.99 -24.70
N GLU A 121 -7.64 -11.63 -24.42
CA GLU A 121 -8.67 -11.43 -25.45
C GLU A 121 -8.31 -10.31 -26.43
N ALA A 122 -7.82 -9.17 -25.94
CA ALA A 122 -7.39 -8.06 -26.79
C ALA A 122 -6.20 -8.46 -27.68
N LEU A 123 -5.23 -9.20 -27.16
CA LEU A 123 -4.10 -9.70 -27.95
C LEU A 123 -4.56 -10.72 -29.00
N ALA A 124 -5.53 -11.57 -28.68
CA ALA A 124 -6.12 -12.51 -29.63
C ALA A 124 -6.87 -11.79 -30.76
N GLU A 125 -7.58 -10.70 -30.46
CA GLU A 125 -8.26 -9.88 -31.46
C GLU A 125 -7.28 -9.18 -32.40
N ILE A 126 -6.20 -8.61 -31.85
CA ILE A 126 -5.12 -8.01 -32.64
C ILE A 126 -4.46 -9.08 -33.52
N ALA A 127 -4.21 -10.28 -33.00
CA ALA A 127 -3.62 -11.37 -33.77
C ALA A 127 -4.50 -11.80 -34.97
N LYS A 128 -5.83 -11.64 -34.92
CA LYS A 128 -6.69 -11.88 -36.09
C LYS A 128 -6.39 -10.93 -37.23
N ARG A 129 -5.83 -9.74 -36.97
CA ARG A 129 -5.51 -8.70 -37.95
C ARG A 129 -4.17 -8.90 -38.65
N LYS A 130 -3.41 -9.95 -38.29
CA LYS A 130 -2.17 -10.36 -38.98
C LYS A 130 -2.29 -10.39 -40.50
N HIS A 131 -3.45 -10.78 -41.02
CA HIS A 131 -3.72 -10.87 -42.46
C HIS A 131 -3.71 -9.52 -43.19
N LEU A 132 -3.83 -8.39 -42.47
CA LEU A 132 -3.74 -7.05 -43.05
C LEU A 132 -2.29 -6.66 -43.35
N LEU A 133 -1.32 -7.26 -42.67
CA LEU A 133 0.08 -6.85 -42.72
C LEU A 133 0.84 -7.42 -43.93
N ASN A 134 1.75 -6.62 -44.48
CA ASN A 134 2.61 -7.02 -45.60
C ASN A 134 4.00 -7.44 -45.13
N TYR A 135 4.14 -8.68 -44.64
CA TYR A 135 5.44 -9.23 -44.21
C TYR A 135 6.49 -9.33 -45.33
N ASN A 136 6.10 -9.25 -46.60
CA ASN A 136 7.07 -9.18 -47.70
C ASN A 136 7.79 -7.82 -47.75
N SER A 137 7.18 -6.77 -47.21
CA SER A 137 7.75 -5.42 -47.14
C SER A 137 8.84 -5.33 -46.07
N PHE A 138 8.51 -5.69 -44.84
CA PHE A 138 9.38 -5.50 -43.67
C PHE A 138 10.05 -6.78 -43.16
N GLY A 139 9.64 -7.95 -43.65
CA GLY A 139 10.20 -9.25 -43.30
C GLY A 139 9.42 -10.00 -42.22
N LYS A 140 9.82 -11.25 -42.00
CA LYS A 140 9.29 -12.15 -40.97
C LYS A 140 10.37 -12.42 -39.93
N ALA A 141 9.94 -12.58 -38.68
CA ALA A 141 10.76 -13.05 -37.58
C ALA A 141 9.91 -13.96 -36.69
N SER A 142 10.57 -14.72 -35.83
CA SER A 142 9.93 -15.55 -34.81
C SER A 142 10.23 -15.04 -33.40
N ASP A 143 9.48 -15.50 -32.39
CA ASP A 143 9.73 -15.17 -30.97
C ASP A 143 11.16 -15.53 -30.51
N THR A 144 11.82 -16.50 -31.16
CA THR A 144 13.21 -16.87 -30.84
C THR A 144 14.24 -15.83 -31.29
N GLU A 145 13.86 -14.92 -32.18
CA GLU A 145 14.71 -13.86 -32.71
C GLU A 145 14.37 -12.50 -32.09
N LYS A 146 13.53 -12.45 -31.05
CA LYS A 146 13.01 -11.19 -30.53
C LYS A 146 14.11 -10.27 -30.01
N ASP A 147 14.02 -9.03 -30.45
CA ASP A 147 14.76 -7.92 -29.87
C ASP A 147 13.97 -7.36 -28.68
N ASP A 148 14.63 -6.59 -27.82
CA ASP A 148 13.93 -5.77 -26.81
C ASP A 148 13.40 -4.50 -27.47
N LEU A 149 12.16 -4.53 -27.96
CA LEU A 149 11.58 -3.42 -28.72
C LEU A 149 11.45 -2.15 -27.86
N LYS A 150 11.48 -2.26 -26.54
CA LYS A 150 11.45 -1.12 -25.60
C LYS A 150 12.72 -0.27 -25.64
N MET A 151 13.77 -0.73 -26.35
CA MET A 151 14.92 0.11 -26.68
C MET A 151 14.53 1.32 -27.53
N ILE A 152 13.44 1.23 -28.30
CA ILE A 152 12.89 2.33 -29.10
C ILE A 152 11.98 3.19 -28.22
N SER A 153 12.29 4.49 -28.15
CA SER A 153 11.41 5.43 -27.44
C SER A 153 10.01 5.41 -28.05
N GLY A 154 8.99 5.29 -27.19
CA GLY A 154 7.59 5.22 -27.59
C GLY A 154 7.04 3.80 -27.66
N ILE A 155 7.89 2.78 -27.55
CA ILE A 155 7.47 1.37 -27.38
C ILE A 155 7.65 0.99 -25.92
N GLY A 156 6.54 0.88 -25.18
CA GLY A 156 6.52 0.28 -23.84
C GLY A 156 6.10 -1.20 -23.88
N PRO A 157 6.11 -1.91 -22.73
CA PRO A 157 5.73 -3.33 -22.66
C PRO A 157 4.37 -3.64 -23.31
N PHE A 158 3.39 -2.77 -23.10
CA PHE A 158 2.04 -2.89 -23.66
C PHE A 158 2.00 -2.80 -25.20
N ILE A 159 2.89 -2.00 -25.81
CA ILE A 159 2.98 -1.84 -27.26
C ILE A 159 3.78 -3.00 -27.84
N GLU A 160 4.88 -3.37 -27.19
CA GLU A 160 5.70 -4.53 -27.54
C GLU A 160 4.85 -5.81 -27.60
N GLU A 161 3.99 -6.08 -26.60
CA GLU A 161 3.07 -7.22 -26.61
C GLU A 161 2.14 -7.24 -27.85
N ARG A 162 1.67 -6.07 -28.30
CA ARG A 162 0.79 -5.96 -29.49
C ARG A 162 1.55 -6.17 -30.79
N LEU A 163 2.77 -5.65 -30.87
CA LEU A 163 3.66 -5.89 -32.01
C LEU A 163 3.99 -7.38 -32.10
N HIS A 164 4.29 -8.03 -30.97
CA HIS A 164 4.47 -9.49 -30.89
C HIS A 164 3.21 -10.25 -31.30
N ALA A 165 2.02 -9.79 -30.90
CA ALA A 165 0.75 -10.37 -31.37
C ALA A 165 0.54 -10.20 -32.88
N LEU A 166 1.29 -9.34 -33.57
CA LEU A 166 1.32 -9.15 -35.02
C LEU A 166 2.57 -9.75 -35.69
N ASP A 167 3.32 -10.63 -35.00
CA ASP A 167 4.56 -11.24 -35.48
C ASP A 167 5.68 -10.22 -35.85
N ILE A 168 5.67 -9.06 -35.19
CA ILE A 168 6.73 -8.04 -35.28
C ILE A 168 7.56 -8.15 -34.02
N TYR A 169 8.75 -8.75 -34.13
CA TYR A 169 9.62 -9.10 -33.00
C TYR A 169 10.96 -8.36 -33.00
N THR A 170 11.37 -7.78 -34.13
CA THR A 170 12.76 -7.33 -34.32
C THR A 170 12.86 -5.86 -34.73
N PHE A 171 13.95 -5.20 -34.34
CA PHE A 171 14.34 -3.89 -34.85
C PHE A 171 14.46 -3.92 -36.37
N LYS A 172 14.92 -5.04 -36.95
CA LYS A 172 15.07 -5.21 -38.40
C LYS A 172 13.76 -5.14 -39.16
N GLN A 173 12.66 -5.61 -38.57
CA GLN A 173 11.34 -5.42 -39.16
C GLN A 173 10.93 -3.95 -39.09
N ILE A 174 11.00 -3.34 -37.91
CA ILE A 174 10.59 -1.94 -37.69
C ILE A 174 11.39 -0.97 -38.57
N SER A 175 12.70 -1.20 -38.73
CA SER A 175 13.59 -0.36 -39.54
C SER A 175 13.21 -0.31 -41.03
N LYS A 176 12.38 -1.26 -41.49
CA LYS A 176 11.94 -1.41 -42.88
C LYS A 176 10.52 -0.97 -43.14
N PHE A 177 9.77 -0.53 -42.12
CA PHE A 177 8.39 -0.10 -42.33
C PHE A 177 8.33 1.03 -43.36
N THR A 178 7.52 0.83 -44.39
CA THR A 178 7.15 1.89 -45.32
C THR A 178 5.97 2.68 -44.75
N LYS A 179 5.68 3.87 -45.27
CA LYS A 179 4.50 4.67 -44.84
C LYS A 179 3.21 3.85 -44.85
N LYS A 180 3.02 2.99 -45.85
CA LYS A 180 1.85 2.10 -45.97
C LYS A 180 1.83 1.02 -44.89
N ASP A 181 2.98 0.43 -44.57
CA ASP A 181 3.08 -0.55 -43.49
C ASP A 181 2.76 0.11 -42.16
N VAL A 182 3.27 1.33 -41.93
CA VAL A 182 2.99 2.11 -40.72
C VAL A 182 1.50 2.39 -40.56
N GLU A 183 0.83 2.88 -41.61
CA GLU A 183 -0.62 3.10 -41.59
C GLU A 183 -1.40 1.81 -41.25
N THR A 184 -0.99 0.69 -41.84
CA THR A 184 -1.65 -0.60 -41.63
C THR A 184 -1.43 -1.12 -40.21
N ILE A 185 -0.20 -1.00 -39.68
CA ILE A 185 0.15 -1.43 -38.33
C ILE A 185 -0.54 -0.53 -37.30
N ASN A 186 -0.58 0.79 -37.52
CA ASN A 186 -1.33 1.75 -36.70
C ASN A 186 -2.81 1.34 -36.57
N LEU A 187 -3.43 0.88 -37.65
CA LEU A 187 -4.80 0.35 -37.63
C LEU A 187 -4.89 -1.02 -36.92
N ALA A 188 -3.90 -1.89 -37.11
CA ALA A 188 -3.90 -3.23 -36.54
C ALA A 188 -3.71 -3.24 -35.01
N ILE A 189 -2.93 -2.32 -34.44
CA ILE A 189 -2.69 -2.24 -32.99
C ILE A 189 -3.79 -1.48 -32.22
N GLU A 190 -4.73 -0.85 -32.92
CA GLU A 190 -5.96 -0.15 -32.46
C GLU A 190 -5.76 1.07 -31.57
N TYR A 191 -4.72 1.09 -30.77
CA TYR A 191 -4.70 1.88 -29.54
C TYR A 191 -3.87 3.17 -29.67
N PHE A 192 -2.96 3.27 -30.65
CA PHE A 192 -2.01 4.40 -30.74
C PHE A 192 -1.70 4.80 -32.19
N SER A 193 -2.71 5.31 -32.89
CA SER A 193 -2.51 5.76 -34.28
C SER A 193 -1.47 6.90 -34.39
N GLY A 194 -0.46 6.73 -35.24
CA GLY A 194 0.51 7.79 -35.54
C GLY A 194 1.73 7.86 -34.59
N ARG A 195 1.83 7.00 -33.57
CA ARG A 195 3.01 6.99 -32.67
C ARG A 195 4.26 6.48 -33.37
N ILE A 196 4.12 5.56 -34.30
CA ILE A 196 5.24 5.01 -35.08
C ILE A 196 5.99 6.14 -35.80
N GLU A 197 5.26 7.07 -36.41
CA GLU A 197 5.80 8.23 -37.10
C GLU A 197 6.27 9.31 -36.12
N ARG A 198 5.42 9.68 -35.16
CA ARG A 198 5.70 10.77 -34.20
C ARG A 198 6.95 10.49 -33.35
N ASP A 199 7.12 9.25 -32.90
CA ASP A 199 8.25 8.87 -32.07
C ASP A 199 9.42 8.33 -32.90
N GLU A 200 9.31 8.34 -34.23
CA GLU A 200 10.40 8.00 -35.16
C GLU A 200 10.92 6.57 -34.96
N TRP A 201 10.01 5.61 -34.74
CA TRP A 201 10.39 4.21 -34.44
C TRP A 201 11.28 3.62 -35.54
N VAL A 202 10.98 3.91 -36.79
CA VAL A 202 11.72 3.41 -37.95
C VAL A 202 13.17 3.90 -37.94
N GLU A 203 13.40 5.17 -37.64
CA GLU A 203 14.76 5.73 -37.61
C GLU A 203 15.56 5.24 -36.40
N GLN A 204 14.93 5.16 -35.22
CA GLN A 204 15.56 4.56 -34.04
C GLN A 204 15.92 3.08 -34.27
N ALA A 205 15.02 2.31 -34.89
CA ALA A 205 15.25 0.91 -35.22
C ALA A 205 16.44 0.73 -36.19
N LYS A 206 16.61 1.64 -37.17
CA LYS A 206 17.78 1.61 -38.08
C LYS A 206 19.10 1.77 -37.33
N GLU A 207 19.14 2.54 -36.25
CA GLU A 207 20.35 2.63 -35.41
C GLU A 207 20.59 1.34 -34.62
N LEU A 208 19.53 0.71 -34.14
CA LEU A 208 19.61 -0.52 -33.34
C LEU A 208 19.92 -1.78 -34.16
N VAL A 209 19.64 -1.78 -35.47
CA VAL A 209 20.00 -2.86 -36.40
C VAL A 209 21.50 -2.91 -36.72
N ARG A 210 22.24 -1.85 -36.36
CA ARG A 210 23.68 -1.79 -36.61
C ARG A 210 24.42 -2.94 -35.93
N THR A 211 25.55 -3.32 -36.51
CA THR A 211 26.43 -4.31 -35.90
C THR A 211 26.99 -3.79 -34.58
N GLU A 212 27.39 -4.70 -33.69
CA GLU A 212 27.99 -4.34 -32.41
C GLU A 212 29.19 -3.39 -32.58
N LYS A 213 30.01 -3.61 -33.60
CA LYS A 213 31.14 -2.74 -33.94
C LYS A 213 30.69 -1.31 -34.26
N GLU A 214 29.70 -1.15 -35.12
CA GLU A 214 29.17 0.17 -35.50
C GLU A 214 28.49 0.88 -34.32
N ARG A 215 27.85 0.12 -33.42
CA ARG A 215 27.25 0.65 -32.19
C ARG A 215 28.33 1.17 -31.24
N ILE A 216 29.40 0.40 -31.02
CA ILE A 216 30.55 0.83 -30.21
C ILE A 216 31.17 2.10 -30.81
N GLU A 217 31.39 2.14 -32.13
CA GLU A 217 31.96 3.33 -32.80
C GLU A 217 31.06 4.57 -32.63
N LEU A 218 29.73 4.41 -32.72
CA LEU A 218 28.79 5.49 -32.44
C LEU A 218 28.88 5.96 -30.98
N LEU A 219 28.87 5.04 -30.02
CA LEU A 219 28.92 5.39 -28.60
C LEU A 219 30.25 6.08 -28.24
N GLU A 220 31.38 5.67 -28.83
CA GLU A 220 32.66 6.35 -28.62
C GLU A 220 32.67 7.76 -29.22
N ARG A 221 32.01 7.98 -30.36
CA ARG A 221 31.82 9.35 -30.90
C ARG A 221 30.97 10.21 -29.98
N ILE A 222 29.89 9.66 -29.40
CA ILE A 222 29.08 10.37 -28.41
C ILE A 222 29.91 10.68 -27.16
N ARG A 223 30.68 9.70 -26.67
CA ARG A 223 31.58 9.85 -25.53
C ARG A 223 32.58 10.99 -25.74
N ALA A 224 33.12 11.14 -26.94
CA ALA A 224 34.03 12.24 -27.27
C ALA A 224 33.39 13.63 -27.13
N LYS A 225 32.06 13.74 -27.25
CA LYS A 225 31.30 15.00 -27.07
C LYS A 225 31.02 15.34 -25.61
N LYS A 226 31.36 14.45 -24.66
CA LYS A 226 31.19 14.65 -23.21
C LYS A 226 31.78 15.98 -22.71
N THR A 227 32.88 16.44 -23.30
CA THR A 227 33.54 17.71 -22.93
C THR A 227 32.69 18.95 -23.22
N ARG A 228 31.60 18.81 -23.99
CA ARG A 228 30.66 19.90 -24.28
C ARG A 228 29.57 20.04 -23.21
N ILE A 229 29.43 19.07 -22.31
CA ILE A 229 28.38 19.04 -21.28
C ILE A 229 28.78 19.90 -20.08
N TYR A 230 27.88 20.78 -19.63
CA TYR A 230 28.11 21.70 -18.52
C TYR A 230 27.75 21.08 -17.16
N TYR A 231 28.62 20.18 -16.66
CA TYR A 231 28.39 19.50 -15.37
C TYR A 231 28.33 20.41 -14.15
N ASP A 232 28.96 21.58 -14.19
CA ASP A 232 28.86 22.56 -13.10
C ASP A 232 27.42 23.08 -12.93
N ARG A 233 26.63 23.04 -14.00
CA ARG A 233 25.21 23.45 -14.03
C ARG A 233 24.27 22.30 -13.70
N ILE A 234 24.35 21.22 -14.47
CA ILE A 234 23.43 20.08 -14.33
C ILE A 234 23.79 19.18 -13.13
N GLY A 235 25.03 19.25 -12.66
CA GLY A 235 25.58 18.45 -11.57
C GLY A 235 26.30 17.19 -12.04
N LEU A 236 27.12 16.65 -11.15
CA LEU A 236 27.79 15.36 -11.32
C LEU A 236 26.93 14.24 -10.72
N ALA A 237 27.00 13.07 -11.34
CA ALA A 237 26.46 11.82 -10.84
C ALA A 237 27.38 10.68 -11.27
N LYS A 238 27.45 9.64 -10.45
CA LYS A 238 28.14 8.41 -10.82
C LYS A 238 27.15 7.40 -11.38
N LYS A 239 27.68 6.40 -12.10
CA LYS A 239 26.86 5.32 -12.68
C LYS A 239 26.07 4.55 -11.62
N GLU A 240 26.60 4.43 -10.40
CA GLU A 240 25.92 3.74 -9.30
C GLU A 240 24.70 4.52 -8.76
N GLU A 241 24.63 5.81 -9.08
CA GLU A 241 23.51 6.70 -8.72
C GLU A 241 22.50 6.81 -9.88
N ALA A 242 22.63 6.00 -10.94
CA ALA A 242 21.80 6.15 -12.13
C ALA A 242 20.33 5.82 -11.86
N ASP A 243 19.48 6.75 -12.25
CA ASP A 243 18.04 6.58 -12.29
C ASP A 243 17.64 5.80 -13.55
N ASP A 244 16.45 5.20 -13.54
CA ASP A 244 15.87 4.63 -14.76
C ASP A 244 15.30 5.75 -15.64
N LEU A 245 16.15 6.36 -16.46
CA LEU A 245 15.73 7.47 -17.34
C LEU A 245 14.62 7.08 -18.32
N THR A 246 14.39 5.78 -18.57
CA THR A 246 13.29 5.32 -19.46
C THR A 246 11.90 5.60 -18.90
N VAL A 247 11.82 5.96 -17.62
CA VAL A 247 10.59 6.46 -16.98
C VAL A 247 10.10 7.76 -17.61
N ILE A 248 11.03 8.60 -18.09
CA ILE A 248 10.73 9.86 -18.78
C ILE A 248 10.30 9.53 -20.21
N ASN A 249 9.08 9.96 -20.57
CA ASN A 249 8.60 9.79 -21.94
C ASN A 249 9.51 10.49 -22.95
N GLY A 250 9.77 9.81 -24.07
CA GLY A 250 10.74 10.26 -25.06
C GLY A 250 12.15 9.68 -24.86
N ILE A 251 12.43 9.06 -23.71
CA ILE A 251 13.67 8.33 -23.45
C ILE A 251 13.40 6.82 -23.57
N GLY A 252 13.76 6.23 -24.71
CA GLY A 252 13.82 4.77 -24.86
C GLY A 252 15.12 4.22 -24.28
N GLY A 253 15.23 2.89 -24.19
CA GLY A 253 16.46 2.24 -23.71
C GLY A 253 17.72 2.68 -24.49
N TRP A 254 17.59 2.91 -25.80
CA TRP A 254 18.70 3.40 -26.61
C TRP A 254 19.14 4.82 -26.28
N ILE A 255 18.18 5.72 -26.07
CA ILE A 255 18.46 7.11 -25.70
C ILE A 255 19.06 7.18 -24.28
N ASN A 256 18.54 6.37 -23.36
CA ASN A 256 19.11 6.22 -22.02
C ASN A 256 20.60 5.80 -22.08
N GLU A 257 20.94 4.81 -22.91
CA GLU A 257 22.34 4.42 -23.09
C GLU A 257 23.22 5.57 -23.60
N LYS A 258 22.75 6.34 -24.59
CA LYS A 258 23.49 7.49 -25.11
C LYS A 258 23.70 8.58 -24.05
N LEU A 259 22.69 8.85 -23.22
CA LEU A 259 22.81 9.79 -22.09
C LEU A 259 23.81 9.31 -21.03
N ASN A 260 23.77 8.01 -20.70
CA ASN A 260 24.70 7.39 -19.77
C ASN A 260 26.17 7.46 -20.25
N VAL A 261 26.39 7.45 -21.57
CA VAL A 261 27.73 7.68 -22.16
C VAL A 261 28.23 9.11 -21.97
N LEU A 262 27.31 10.08 -21.85
CA LEU A 262 27.58 11.48 -21.54
C LEU A 262 27.60 11.77 -20.02
N ASP A 263 27.63 10.75 -19.16
CA ASP A 263 27.52 10.88 -17.71
C ASP A 263 26.25 11.63 -17.23
N ILE A 264 25.18 11.55 -18.01
CA ILE A 264 23.85 12.02 -17.60
C ILE A 264 23.09 10.78 -17.13
N TYR A 265 23.03 10.60 -15.82
CA TYR A 265 22.54 9.39 -15.17
C TYR A 265 21.23 9.60 -14.40
N THR A 266 20.91 10.84 -14.01
CA THR A 266 19.87 11.10 -13.01
C THR A 266 18.79 12.04 -13.50
N TYR A 267 17.58 11.90 -12.96
CA TYR A 267 16.49 12.86 -13.10
C TYR A 267 16.95 14.25 -12.64
N ARG A 268 17.75 14.33 -11.57
CA ARG A 268 18.31 15.59 -11.04
C ARG A 268 19.16 16.35 -12.07
N GLN A 269 19.87 15.65 -12.94
CA GLN A 269 20.65 16.30 -14.00
C GLN A 269 19.73 16.84 -15.10
N ILE A 270 18.80 16.01 -15.60
CA ILE A 270 17.85 16.40 -16.64
C ILE A 270 16.93 17.54 -16.17
N SER A 271 16.52 17.54 -14.91
CA SER A 271 15.63 18.55 -14.31
C SER A 271 16.24 19.96 -14.31
N LYS A 272 17.56 20.06 -14.52
CA LYS A 272 18.34 21.31 -14.51
C LYS A 272 18.75 21.79 -15.90
N PHE A 273 18.37 21.08 -16.96
CA PHE A 273 18.68 21.51 -18.32
C PHE A 273 18.05 22.87 -18.61
N ASN A 274 18.83 23.77 -19.20
CA ASN A 274 18.34 24.97 -19.86
C ASN A 274 18.35 24.80 -21.40
N GLU A 275 17.97 25.82 -22.16
CA GLU A 275 17.96 25.78 -23.63
C GLU A 275 19.32 25.38 -24.22
N GLU A 276 20.43 25.87 -23.66
CA GLU A 276 21.77 25.53 -24.12
C GLU A 276 22.13 24.05 -23.83
N ASP A 277 21.76 23.52 -22.65
CA ASP A 277 21.93 22.10 -22.34
C ASP A 277 21.13 21.22 -23.30
N ILE A 278 19.89 21.64 -23.62
CA ILE A 278 19.01 20.92 -24.55
C ILE A 278 19.66 20.81 -25.92
N ASP A 279 20.14 21.92 -26.48
CA ASP A 279 20.80 21.94 -27.79
C ASP A 279 22.06 21.07 -27.80
N ILE A 280 22.89 21.18 -26.76
CA ILE A 280 24.14 20.42 -26.64
C ILE A 280 23.86 18.93 -26.51
N VAL A 281 22.94 18.54 -25.62
CA VAL A 281 22.61 17.13 -25.39
C VAL A 281 21.95 16.52 -26.63
N THR A 282 21.06 17.27 -27.29
CA THR A 282 20.42 16.86 -28.56
C THR A 282 21.47 16.58 -29.64
N ASP A 283 22.42 17.50 -29.87
CA ASP A 283 23.54 17.28 -30.81
C ASP A 283 24.45 16.14 -30.35
N ALA A 284 24.69 16.04 -29.04
CA ALA A 284 25.63 15.08 -28.48
C ALA A 284 25.17 13.64 -28.70
N ILE A 285 23.90 13.34 -28.36
CA ILE A 285 23.31 12.00 -28.53
C ILE A 285 22.78 11.75 -29.95
N GLU A 286 22.97 12.69 -30.87
CA GLU A 286 22.43 12.63 -32.24
C GLU A 286 20.91 12.40 -32.21
N PHE A 287 20.22 13.13 -31.33
CA PHE A 287 18.77 13.05 -31.18
C PHE A 287 18.05 13.91 -32.21
N PHE A 288 16.77 13.61 -32.43
CA PHE A 288 15.93 14.45 -33.27
C PHE A 288 15.69 15.80 -32.56
N PRO A 289 15.99 16.93 -33.23
CA PRO A 289 15.81 18.25 -32.64
C PRO A 289 14.38 18.52 -32.16
N GLY A 290 14.25 19.19 -31.02
CA GLY A 290 12.96 19.56 -30.43
C GLY A 290 12.27 18.44 -29.63
N ARG A 291 12.82 17.22 -29.60
CA ARG A 291 12.21 16.08 -28.89
C ARG A 291 12.28 16.22 -27.38
N ILE A 292 13.36 16.76 -26.83
CA ILE A 292 13.54 16.91 -25.37
C ILE A 292 12.45 17.86 -24.82
N GLU A 293 12.13 18.90 -25.57
CA GLU A 293 11.11 19.90 -25.26
C GLU A 293 9.71 19.37 -25.52
N ARG A 294 9.47 18.77 -26.69
CA ARG A 294 8.18 18.19 -27.08
C ARG A 294 7.75 17.08 -26.12
N ASP A 295 8.68 16.21 -25.77
CA ASP A 295 8.46 15.11 -24.84
C ASP A 295 8.70 15.54 -23.38
N GLU A 296 9.05 16.81 -23.13
CA GLU A 296 9.07 17.44 -21.81
C GLU A 296 9.97 16.80 -20.77
N TRP A 297 11.17 16.39 -21.17
CA TRP A 297 12.06 15.65 -20.28
C TRP A 297 12.37 16.40 -18.98
N ILE A 298 12.61 17.71 -19.07
CA ILE A 298 12.95 18.56 -17.93
C ILE A 298 11.81 18.57 -16.92
N TYR A 299 10.57 18.74 -17.39
CA TYR A 299 9.40 18.78 -16.52
C TYR A 299 9.18 17.45 -15.82
N GLN A 300 9.18 16.35 -16.59
CA GLN A 300 9.03 15.01 -16.03
C GLN A 300 10.12 14.70 -15.01
N ALA A 301 11.37 15.07 -15.30
CA ALA A 301 12.49 14.90 -14.38
C ALA A 301 12.34 15.75 -13.10
N GLN A 302 11.85 16.99 -13.20
CA GLN A 302 11.56 17.82 -12.03
C GLN A 302 10.50 17.18 -11.13
N GLU A 303 9.44 16.62 -11.70
CA GLU A 303 8.41 15.93 -10.95
C GLU A 303 8.95 14.65 -10.29
N LEU A 304 9.75 13.86 -11.01
CA LEU A 304 10.40 12.66 -10.47
C LEU A 304 11.45 12.98 -9.38
N VAL A 305 11.99 14.19 -9.35
CA VAL A 305 12.88 14.65 -8.26
C VAL A 305 12.07 15.14 -7.05
N ARG A 306 10.94 15.82 -7.28
CA ARG A 306 10.03 16.30 -6.21
C ARG A 306 9.36 15.15 -5.49
N ILE A 307 9.00 14.13 -6.26
CA ILE A 307 8.31 12.94 -5.79
C ILE A 307 9.41 11.91 -5.55
N GLU A 308 9.70 11.57 -4.29
CA GLU A 308 10.64 10.48 -3.92
C GLU A 308 10.08 9.08 -4.30
N ILE A 309 9.20 9.01 -5.32
CA ILE A 309 8.35 7.87 -5.62
C ILE A 309 8.43 7.50 -7.10
N SER A 310 8.51 6.20 -7.36
CA SER A 310 8.49 5.60 -8.70
C SER A 310 7.22 5.98 -9.49
N LYS A 311 7.32 6.06 -10.83
CA LYS A 311 6.20 6.32 -11.77
C LYS A 311 4.96 5.49 -11.46
N ALA A 312 5.10 4.25 -11.00
CA ALA A 312 3.97 3.39 -10.65
C ALA A 312 3.05 3.99 -9.57
N GLU A 313 3.59 4.63 -8.53
CA GLU A 313 2.77 5.23 -7.48
C GLU A 313 2.12 6.54 -7.93
N LEU A 314 2.81 7.33 -8.77
CA LEU A 314 2.21 8.51 -9.39
C LEU A 314 0.99 8.11 -10.24
N LEU A 315 1.15 7.11 -11.12
CA LEU A 315 0.06 6.60 -11.96
C LEU A 315 -1.09 6.05 -11.09
N LYS A 316 -0.78 5.36 -9.99
CA LYS A 316 -1.77 4.87 -9.02
C LYS A 316 -2.54 6.02 -8.36
N ARG A 317 -1.86 7.09 -7.95
CA ARG A 317 -2.49 8.28 -7.35
C ARG A 317 -3.42 8.97 -8.35
N ILE A 318 -2.99 9.13 -9.60
CA ILE A 318 -3.81 9.72 -10.68
C ILE A 318 -5.04 8.85 -10.94
N SER A 319 -4.86 7.53 -11.04
CA SER A 319 -5.97 6.59 -11.24
C SER A 319 -7.01 6.65 -10.12
N LYS A 320 -6.58 6.86 -8.86
CA LYS A 320 -7.52 7.06 -7.74
C LYS A 320 -8.34 8.34 -7.83
N MET A 321 -7.86 9.36 -8.53
CA MET A 321 -8.55 10.65 -8.72
C MET A 321 -9.54 10.62 -9.90
N LYS A 322 -9.67 9.49 -10.60
CA LYS A 322 -10.58 9.29 -11.73
C LYS A 322 -12.04 9.61 -11.42
N ASN A 323 -12.46 9.43 -10.16
CA ASN A 323 -13.81 9.75 -9.69
C ASN A 323 -14.14 11.26 -9.67
N ARG A 324 -13.14 12.13 -9.84
CA ARG A 324 -13.31 13.58 -9.94
C ARG A 324 -13.73 14.04 -11.35
N ILE A 325 -13.68 13.15 -12.33
CA ILE A 325 -14.00 13.45 -13.73
C ILE A 325 -15.50 13.30 -13.99
N TYR A 326 -16.11 14.30 -14.63
CA TYR A 326 -17.54 14.35 -14.91
C TYR A 326 -17.90 13.69 -16.26
N TYR A 327 -17.93 12.35 -16.30
CA TYR A 327 -18.20 11.59 -17.54
C TYR A 327 -19.60 11.79 -18.13
N ASP A 328 -20.60 12.16 -17.34
CA ASP A 328 -21.96 12.44 -17.85
C ASP A 328 -21.95 13.53 -18.92
N ARG A 329 -21.01 14.47 -18.83
CA ARG A 329 -20.80 15.56 -19.80
C ARG A 329 -19.80 15.20 -20.87
N LEU A 330 -18.62 14.68 -20.48
CA LEU A 330 -17.52 14.41 -21.42
C LEU A 330 -17.85 13.24 -22.35
N GLY A 331 -18.71 12.33 -21.90
CA GLY A 331 -18.97 11.05 -22.52
C GLY A 331 -17.95 10.00 -22.10
N VAL A 332 -18.35 8.73 -22.28
CA VAL A 332 -17.49 7.57 -22.05
C VAL A 332 -16.97 7.09 -23.39
N ALA A 333 -15.65 7.07 -23.55
CA ALA A 333 -15.01 6.48 -24.72
C ALA A 333 -14.39 5.13 -24.33
N ASN A 334 -14.49 4.15 -25.22
CA ASN A 334 -13.75 2.90 -25.04
C ASN A 334 -12.28 3.15 -25.41
N LYS A 335 -11.39 2.70 -24.52
CA LYS A 335 -9.93 2.61 -24.70
C LYS A 335 -9.51 2.25 -26.14
N GLN A 336 -10.21 1.29 -26.77
CA GLN A 336 -9.91 0.78 -28.11
C GLN A 336 -10.10 1.79 -29.25
N TYR A 337 -10.81 2.90 -29.01
CA TYR A 337 -11.01 3.98 -29.96
C TYR A 337 -10.25 5.26 -29.56
N ALA A 338 -9.23 5.12 -28.70
CA ALA A 338 -8.41 6.24 -28.28
C ALA A 338 -7.83 6.98 -29.51
N ASN A 339 -7.97 8.29 -29.48
CA ASN A 339 -7.29 9.16 -30.43
C ASN A 339 -5.84 9.39 -29.99
N ASN A 340 -5.02 9.88 -30.91
CA ASN A 340 -3.68 10.33 -30.59
C ASN A 340 -3.74 11.77 -30.08
N LEU A 341 -4.02 11.93 -28.79
CA LEU A 341 -4.18 13.21 -28.11
C LEU A 341 -2.96 14.10 -28.27
N THR A 342 -1.77 13.55 -28.54
CA THR A 342 -0.57 14.37 -28.78
C THR A 342 -0.55 15.15 -30.08
N LEU A 343 -1.53 14.94 -30.97
CA LEU A 343 -1.77 15.87 -32.09
C LEU A 343 -2.23 17.24 -31.61
N ILE A 344 -2.69 17.35 -30.37
CA ILE A 344 -3.00 18.61 -29.71
C ILE A 344 -1.71 19.16 -29.11
N LYS A 345 -1.31 20.36 -29.56
CA LYS A 345 -0.14 21.06 -29.03
C LYS A 345 -0.22 21.16 -27.51
N GLY A 346 0.88 20.87 -26.83
CA GLY A 346 0.96 20.90 -25.38
C GLY A 346 0.55 19.60 -24.70
N ILE A 347 -0.06 18.64 -25.40
CA ILE A 347 -0.27 17.27 -24.91
C ILE A 347 0.93 16.42 -25.34
N SER A 348 1.85 16.18 -24.42
CA SER A 348 2.93 15.20 -24.63
C SER A 348 2.42 13.77 -24.45
N SER A 349 3.24 12.78 -24.81
CA SER A 349 2.93 11.36 -24.52
C SER A 349 2.67 11.09 -23.04
N TRP A 350 3.31 11.88 -22.17
CA TRP A 350 3.16 11.83 -20.72
C TRP A 350 1.81 12.33 -20.27
N ILE A 351 1.40 13.48 -20.79
CA ILE A 351 0.09 14.03 -20.52
C ILE A 351 -1.00 13.10 -21.06
N GLU A 352 -0.82 12.56 -22.28
CA GLU A 352 -1.74 11.58 -22.86
C GLU A 352 -1.85 10.31 -22.01
N GLU A 353 -0.74 9.76 -21.49
CA GLU A 353 -0.74 8.60 -20.60
C GLU A 353 -1.57 8.85 -19.33
N ARG A 354 -1.45 10.04 -18.74
CA ARG A 354 -2.20 10.43 -17.53
C ARG A 354 -3.67 10.71 -17.84
N LEU A 355 -3.99 11.35 -18.97
CA LEU A 355 -5.37 11.52 -19.45
C LEU A 355 -6.06 10.17 -19.68
N ASN A 356 -5.35 9.20 -20.25
CA ASN A 356 -5.86 7.85 -20.46
C ASN A 356 -6.17 7.11 -19.13
N LEU A 357 -5.45 7.38 -18.04
CA LEU A 357 -5.78 6.85 -16.71
C LEU A 357 -7.08 7.44 -16.12
N LEU A 358 -7.48 8.59 -16.64
CA LEU A 358 -8.72 9.29 -16.31
C LEU A 358 -9.83 8.99 -17.32
N ASP A 359 -9.70 7.92 -18.11
CA ASP A 359 -10.60 7.54 -19.20
C ASP A 359 -10.88 8.66 -20.23
N ILE A 360 -9.95 9.60 -20.39
CA ILE A 360 -10.00 10.61 -21.44
C ILE A 360 -9.13 10.13 -22.58
N PHE A 361 -9.77 9.55 -23.59
CA PHE A 361 -9.13 8.88 -24.71
C PHE A 361 -9.28 9.62 -26.04
N THR A 362 -10.28 10.49 -26.20
CA THR A 362 -10.66 11.02 -27.52
C THR A 362 -10.59 12.55 -27.61
N TYR A 363 -10.41 13.04 -28.85
CA TYR A 363 -10.57 14.46 -29.17
C TYR A 363 -11.97 14.94 -28.82
N GLU A 364 -13.00 14.09 -28.94
CA GLU A 364 -14.36 14.43 -28.58
C GLU A 364 -14.48 14.77 -27.08
N GLN A 365 -13.89 13.95 -26.20
CA GLN A 365 -13.89 14.23 -24.76
C GLN A 365 -13.15 15.55 -24.46
N ILE A 366 -11.95 15.76 -25.03
CA ILE A 366 -11.18 16.99 -24.82
C ILE A 366 -11.92 18.23 -25.37
N SER A 367 -12.62 18.10 -26.50
CA SER A 367 -13.37 19.22 -27.10
C SER A 367 -14.56 19.69 -26.24
N LYS A 368 -14.99 18.88 -25.27
CA LYS A 368 -16.12 19.16 -24.38
C LYS A 368 -15.71 19.66 -22.99
N LEU A 369 -14.41 19.80 -22.72
CA LEU A 369 -13.92 20.29 -21.43
C LEU A 369 -14.45 21.70 -21.15
N THR A 370 -15.05 21.87 -19.99
CA THR A 370 -15.44 23.17 -19.45
C THR A 370 -14.29 23.78 -18.64
N PRO A 371 -14.33 25.08 -18.29
CA PRO A 371 -13.32 25.68 -17.42
C PRO A 371 -13.12 24.93 -16.08
N GLU A 372 -14.20 24.37 -15.52
CA GLU A 372 -14.15 23.54 -14.32
C GLU A 372 -13.43 22.20 -14.57
N ASP A 373 -13.68 21.55 -15.72
CA ASP A 373 -12.93 20.34 -16.09
C ASP A 373 -11.45 20.64 -16.28
N VAL A 374 -11.13 21.78 -16.88
CA VAL A 374 -9.76 22.22 -17.12
C VAL A 374 -9.02 22.43 -15.79
N GLU A 375 -9.64 23.08 -14.81
CA GLU A 375 -9.05 23.25 -13.47
C GLU A 375 -8.78 21.90 -12.79
N ILE A 376 -9.76 20.99 -12.81
CA ILE A 376 -9.63 19.65 -12.22
C ILE A 376 -8.55 18.83 -12.92
N ILE A 377 -8.54 18.82 -14.25
CA ILE A 377 -7.55 18.08 -15.03
C ILE A 377 -6.17 18.67 -14.80
N THR A 378 -6.02 19.99 -14.77
CA THR A 378 -4.74 20.65 -14.50
C THR A 378 -4.19 20.28 -13.13
N GLU A 379 -5.04 20.23 -12.10
CA GLU A 379 -4.66 19.79 -10.76
C GLU A 379 -4.24 18.30 -10.74
N ILE A 380 -5.07 17.41 -11.32
CA ILE A 380 -4.80 15.97 -11.37
C ILE A 380 -3.54 15.65 -12.19
N LEU A 381 -3.37 16.36 -13.29
CA LEU A 381 -2.22 16.25 -14.17
C LEU A 381 -1.01 17.01 -13.64
N GLU A 382 -1.14 17.75 -12.53
CA GLU A 382 -0.06 18.55 -11.94
C GLU A 382 0.74 19.25 -13.05
N ILE A 383 0.06 19.97 -13.95
CA ILE A 383 0.66 20.78 -15.03
C ILE A 383 0.50 22.27 -14.71
N SER A 384 1.12 23.17 -15.49
CA SER A 384 0.96 24.61 -15.23
C SER A 384 -0.50 25.05 -15.37
N GLU A 385 -0.94 25.92 -14.45
CA GLU A 385 -2.33 26.35 -14.30
C GLU A 385 -2.94 26.91 -15.60
N ASP A 386 -2.12 27.49 -16.47
CA ASP A 386 -2.53 28.12 -17.72
C ASP A 386 -2.34 27.24 -18.96
N ARG A 387 -1.82 26.01 -18.81
CA ARG A 387 -1.29 25.25 -19.94
C ARG A 387 -2.34 24.87 -20.96
N ILE A 388 -3.46 24.32 -20.49
CA ILE A 388 -4.51 23.77 -21.34
C ILE A 388 -5.12 24.90 -22.19
N GLU A 389 -5.28 26.08 -21.61
CA GLU A 389 -5.79 27.29 -22.25
C GLU A 389 -4.76 27.93 -23.16
N LYS A 390 -3.53 28.10 -22.69
CA LYS A 390 -2.43 28.71 -23.45
C LYS A 390 -2.11 27.92 -24.71
N GLU A 391 -2.13 26.60 -24.62
CA GLU A 391 -1.94 25.71 -25.76
C GLU A 391 -3.26 25.39 -26.48
N ASN A 392 -4.39 25.93 -26.05
CA ASN A 392 -5.70 25.80 -26.68
C ASN A 392 -6.10 24.34 -26.99
N TRP A 393 -6.03 23.46 -25.98
CA TRP A 393 -6.31 22.04 -26.21
C TRP A 393 -7.73 21.79 -26.73
N VAL A 394 -8.71 22.45 -26.11
CA VAL A 394 -10.14 22.30 -26.42
C VAL A 394 -10.44 22.71 -27.87
N GLY A 395 -9.86 23.83 -28.32
CA GLY A 395 -10.03 24.32 -29.69
C GLY A 395 -9.37 23.39 -30.72
N GLN A 396 -8.15 22.93 -30.46
CA GLN A 396 -7.45 21.98 -31.33
C GLN A 396 -8.19 20.64 -31.43
N ALA A 397 -8.66 20.12 -30.30
CA ALA A 397 -9.46 18.89 -30.26
C ALA A 397 -10.73 19.02 -31.11
N SER A 398 -11.42 20.16 -31.01
CA SER A 398 -12.61 20.45 -31.82
C SER A 398 -12.35 20.42 -33.32
N GLU A 399 -11.21 20.95 -33.78
CA GLU A 399 -10.81 20.90 -35.19
C GLU A 399 -10.44 19.48 -35.64
N LEU A 400 -9.76 18.70 -34.80
CA LEU A 400 -9.42 17.31 -35.09
C LEU A 400 -10.66 16.42 -35.21
N VAL A 401 -11.68 16.64 -34.38
CA VAL A 401 -12.98 15.97 -34.50
C VAL A 401 -13.63 16.26 -35.86
N LYS A 402 -13.67 17.53 -36.29
CA LYS A 402 -14.22 17.91 -37.61
C LYS A 402 -13.46 17.23 -38.76
N TYR A 403 -12.14 17.19 -38.67
CA TYR A 403 -11.30 16.56 -39.69
C TYR A 403 -11.56 15.05 -39.80
N GLN A 404 -11.72 14.35 -38.68
CA GLN A 404 -12.04 12.92 -38.67
C GLN A 404 -13.41 12.61 -39.31
N ILE A 405 -14.43 13.42 -39.02
CA ILE A 405 -15.76 13.27 -39.60
C ILE A 405 -15.71 13.41 -41.13
N ASN A 406 -14.97 14.41 -41.63
CA ASN A 406 -14.83 14.65 -43.06
C ASN A 406 -14.07 13.52 -43.79
N LYS A 407 -13.13 12.84 -43.12
CA LYS A 407 -12.41 11.70 -43.69
C LYS A 407 -13.23 10.41 -43.70
N ALA A 408 -14.21 10.27 -42.80
CA ALA A 408 -15.09 9.11 -42.73
C ALA A 408 -16.27 9.18 -43.72
N THR A 409 -16.54 10.37 -44.28
CA THR A 409 -17.66 10.64 -45.20
C THR A 409 -17.26 10.67 -46.68
N VAL A 410 -15.98 10.47 -46.97
CA VAL A 410 -15.36 10.37 -48.30
C VAL A 410 -14.81 8.95 -48.45
#